data_AF-A0A2G9RGZ5-F1
#
_entry.id   AF-A0A2G9RGZ5-F1
#
_cell.length_a   1.000
_cell.length_b   1.000
_cell.length_c   1.000
_cell.angle_alpha   90.00
_cell.angle_beta   90.00
_cell.angle_gamma   90.00
#
_symmetry.space_group_name_H-M   'P 1'
#
loop_
_entity.id
_entity.type
_entity.pdbx_description
1 polymer ?
#
loop_
_entity_poly.entity_id
_entity_poly.type
_entity_poly.pdbx_seq_one_letter_code
_entity_poly.pdbx_strand_id
1 'polypeptide(L)'
;MFSQFTDIKRKDFLLMFIHHLAAVSLISFSYVNNMARVGTLVLCLHDSADSFLEAAKMANYAKYQRFCDTMFMSFGLVFVVTRIFIYPTWILNTTLFESWELIGPYPSWWLFNGILLILQVLHMIWSWLIIRIAYKSLTKGK
;
A
#
# COMPACT_ATOMS: atom_id res chain seq x y z
N MET A 1 9.90 -7.59 -12.78
CA MET A 1 9.02 -8.76 -12.60
C MET A 1 9.74 -10.10 -12.79
N PHE A 2 10.68 -10.26 -13.75
CA PHE A 2 11.37 -11.54 -13.95
C PHE A 2 12.36 -11.94 -12.82
N SER A 3 13.01 -10.99 -12.13
CA SER A 3 13.93 -11.32 -11.02
C SER A 3 13.23 -11.84 -9.76
N GLN A 4 11.91 -11.68 -9.65
CA GLN A 4 11.13 -12.14 -8.50
C GLN A 4 11.05 -13.67 -8.43
N PHE A 5 11.07 -14.36 -9.58
CA PHE A 5 10.99 -15.82 -9.65
C PHE A 5 12.34 -16.52 -9.40
N THR A 6 13.44 -15.78 -9.45
CA THR A 6 14.81 -16.29 -9.26
C THR A 6 15.33 -16.09 -7.84
N ASP A 7 14.63 -15.32 -7.01
CA ASP A 7 15.06 -14.96 -5.65
C ASP A 7 14.49 -15.92 -4.59
N ILE A 8 15.16 -16.06 -3.45
CA ILE A 8 14.76 -16.99 -2.38
C ILE A 8 13.34 -16.66 -1.91
N LYS A 9 12.44 -17.64 -2.04
CA LYS A 9 11.00 -17.49 -1.78
C LYS A 9 10.73 -17.06 -0.33
N ARG A 10 10.58 -15.74 -0.14
CA ARG A 10 10.22 -15.13 1.15
C ARG A 10 8.72 -15.29 1.40
N LYS A 11 8.28 -15.38 2.66
CA LYS A 11 6.85 -15.57 3.00
C LYS A 11 5.93 -14.50 2.41
N ASP A 12 6.46 -13.30 2.16
CA ASP A 12 5.72 -12.17 1.60
C ASP A 12 5.74 -12.10 0.06
N PHE A 13 6.36 -13.08 -0.60
CA PHE A 13 6.48 -13.11 -2.07
C PHE A 13 5.13 -13.06 -2.77
N LEU A 14 4.19 -13.89 -2.32
CA LEU A 14 2.86 -13.99 -2.93
C LEU A 14 2.06 -12.70 -2.69
N LEU A 15 2.15 -12.11 -1.49
CA LEU A 15 1.50 -10.84 -1.16
C LEU A 15 2.00 -9.70 -2.07
N MET A 16 3.32 -9.58 -2.26
CA MET A 16 3.92 -8.58 -3.13
C MET A 16 3.58 -8.81 -4.61
N PHE A 17 3.52 -10.06 -5.06
CA PHE A 17 3.13 -10.38 -6.43
C PHE A 17 1.68 -10.00 -6.73
N ILE A 18 0.75 -10.37 -5.84
CA ILE A 18 -0.66 -9.98 -5.96
C ILE A 18 -0.80 -8.45 -5.94
N HIS A 19 -0.06 -7.76 -5.07
CA HIS A 19 -0.07 -6.31 -5.03
C HIS A 19 0.37 -5.67 -6.36
N HIS A 20 1.48 -6.13 -6.95
CA HIS A 20 1.92 -5.58 -8.24
C HIS A 20 0.93 -5.87 -9.36
N LEU A 21 0.33 -7.07 -9.38
CA LEU A 21 -0.74 -7.39 -10.33
C LEU A 21 -1.95 -6.47 -10.14
N ALA A 22 -2.36 -6.22 -8.90
CA ALA A 22 -3.44 -5.30 -8.56
C ALA A 22 -3.12 -3.86 -8.98
N ALA A 23 -1.91 -3.37 -8.70
CA ALA A 23 -1.48 -2.02 -9.07
C ALA A 23 -1.47 -1.81 -10.58
N VAL A 24 -0.88 -2.73 -11.35
CA VAL A 24 -0.87 -2.67 -12.82
C VAL A 24 -2.29 -2.71 -13.39
N SER A 25 -3.15 -3.56 -12.82
CA SER A 25 -4.56 -3.65 -13.21
C SER A 25 -5.29 -2.33 -12.93
N LEU A 26 -5.12 -1.75 -11.74
CA LEU A 26 -5.76 -0.49 -11.35
C LEU A 26 -5.33 0.68 -12.24
N ILE A 27 -4.05 0.80 -12.58
CA ILE A 27 -3.56 1.84 -13.49
C ILE A 27 -4.20 1.66 -14.87
N SER A 28 -4.21 0.43 -15.40
CA SER A 28 -4.77 0.11 -16.71
C SER A 28 -6.27 0.42 -16.77
N PHE A 29 -7.03 -0.03 -15.78
CA PHE A 29 -8.47 0.24 -15.70
C PHE A 29 -8.78 1.72 -15.45
N SER A 30 -7.99 2.40 -14.63
CA SER A 30 -8.16 3.84 -14.41
C SER A 30 -7.99 4.64 -15.70
N TYR A 31 -7.05 4.23 -16.56
CA TYR A 31 -6.83 4.88 -17.85
C TYR A 31 -7.96 4.59 -18.84
N VAL A 32 -8.34 3.31 -19.01
CA VAL A 32 -9.40 2.90 -19.95
C VAL A 32 -10.77 3.48 -19.59
N ASN A 33 -11.09 3.59 -18.29
CA ASN A 33 -12.38 4.13 -17.82
C ASN A 33 -12.34 5.66 -17.58
N ASN A 34 -11.30 6.37 -18.01
CA ASN A 34 -11.10 7.81 -17.74
C ASN A 34 -11.14 8.21 -16.25
N MET A 35 -10.87 7.27 -15.34
CA MET A 35 -10.77 7.49 -13.89
C MET A 35 -9.32 7.81 -13.45
N ALA A 36 -8.56 8.51 -14.29
CA ALA A 36 -7.16 8.81 -14.04
C ALA A 36 -6.93 9.61 -12.74
N ARG A 37 -7.90 10.43 -12.33
CA ARG A 37 -7.85 11.16 -11.04
C ARG A 37 -7.82 10.22 -9.84
N VAL A 38 -8.67 9.19 -9.84
CA VAL A 38 -8.70 8.20 -8.76
C VAL A 38 -7.41 7.37 -8.78
N GLY A 39 -6.99 6.91 -9.96
CA GLY A 39 -5.75 6.13 -10.12
C GLY A 39 -4.50 6.88 -9.65
N THR A 40 -4.38 8.17 -9.94
CA THR A 40 -3.25 9.00 -9.50
C THR A 40 -3.25 9.23 -7.99
N LEU A 41 -4.41 9.45 -7.36
CA LEU A 41 -4.51 9.55 -5.91
C LEU A 41 -4.08 8.25 -5.22
N VAL A 42 -4.49 7.09 -5.75
CA VAL A 42 -4.02 5.78 -5.27
C VAL A 42 -2.49 5.74 -5.34
N LEU A 43 -1.88 6.05 -6.48
CA LEU A 43 -0.42 6.04 -6.63
C LEU A 43 0.29 6.96 -5.62
N CYS A 44 -0.16 8.21 -5.47
CA CYS A 44 0.46 9.18 -4.56
C CYS A 44 0.39 8.72 -3.10
N LEU A 45 -0.73 8.16 -2.66
CA LEU A 45 -0.83 7.60 -1.30
C LEU A 45 0.20 6.49 -1.10
N HIS A 46 0.38 5.60 -2.08
CA HIS A 46 1.34 4.49 -1.99
C HIS A 46 2.80 4.95 -2.01
N ASP A 47 3.14 5.99 -2.77
CA ASP A 47 4.52 6.48 -2.83
C ASP A 47 4.97 7.21 -1.54
N SER A 48 4.02 7.81 -0.82
CA SER A 48 4.28 8.68 0.33
C SER A 48 5.01 8.00 1.51
N ALA A 49 4.74 6.71 1.79
CA ALA A 49 5.44 6.01 2.88
C ALA A 49 6.76 5.38 2.41
N ASP A 50 6.86 5.00 1.13
CA ASP A 50 8.00 4.28 0.60
C ASP A 50 9.28 5.13 0.65
N SER A 51 9.14 6.45 0.49
CA SER A 51 10.20 7.43 0.71
C SER A 51 10.87 7.29 2.09
N PHE A 52 10.09 7.09 3.16
CA PHE A 52 10.62 6.92 4.51
C PHE A 52 11.26 5.55 4.72
N LEU A 53 10.73 4.50 4.08
CA LEU A 53 11.28 3.16 4.15
C LEU A 53 12.67 3.08 3.50
N GLU A 54 12.83 3.68 2.32
CA GLU A 54 14.13 3.74 1.65
C GLU A 54 15.13 4.62 2.43
N ALA A 55 14.68 5.72 3.03
CA ALA A 55 15.50 6.51 3.94
C ALA A 55 16.00 5.70 5.15
N ALA A 56 15.14 4.88 5.77
CA ALA A 56 15.53 4.00 6.87
C ALA A 56 16.58 2.96 6.44
N LYS A 57 16.43 2.37 5.24
CA LYS A 57 17.43 1.43 4.69
C LYS A 57 18.78 2.11 4.48
N MET A 58 18.80 3.30 3.88
CA MET A 58 20.02 4.09 3.70
C MET A 58 20.71 4.41 5.03
N ALA A 59 19.94 4.78 6.05
CA ALA A 59 20.45 5.02 7.40
C ALA A 59 21.09 3.77 8.02
N ASN A 60 20.47 2.61 7.81
CA ASN A 60 21.01 1.34 8.26
C ASN A 60 22.33 0.98 7.56
N TYR A 61 22.43 1.21 6.24
CA TYR A 61 23.69 1.02 5.51
C TYR A 61 24.82 1.93 6.01
N ALA A 62 24.48 3.16 6.40
CA ALA A 62 25.42 4.11 7.00
C ALA A 62 25.73 3.82 8.49
N LYS A 63 25.14 2.78 9.09
CA LYS A 63 25.24 2.41 10.53
C LYS A 63 24.73 3.47 11.52
N TYR A 64 23.85 4.38 11.09
CA TYR A 64 23.22 5.38 11.96
C TYR A 64 21.91 4.85 12.57
N GLN A 65 22.02 4.04 13.64
CA GLN A 65 20.85 3.31 14.14
C GLN A 65 19.74 4.18 14.73
N ARG A 66 20.09 5.25 15.45
CA ARG A 66 19.07 6.16 16.00
C ARG A 66 18.23 6.83 14.90
N PHE A 67 18.85 7.16 13.77
CA PHE A 67 18.16 7.74 12.62
C PHE A 67 17.34 6.69 11.87
N CYS A 68 17.88 5.47 11.70
CA CYS A 68 17.16 4.33 11.13
C CYS A 68 15.87 4.02 11.89
N ASP A 69 15.95 3.89 13.22
CA ASP A 69 14.79 3.60 14.07
C ASP A 69 13.73 4.71 14.00
N THR A 70 14.18 5.97 13.98
CA THR A 70 13.27 7.13 13.84
C THR A 70 12.54 7.11 12.49
N MET A 71 13.27 6.88 11.40
CA MET A 71 12.70 6.79 10.05
C MET A 71 11.77 5.58 9.88
N PHE A 72 12.09 4.45 10.52
CA PHE A 72 11.24 3.26 10.52
C PHE A 72 9.93 3.49 11.29
N MET A 73 9.98 4.19 12.43
CA MET A 73 8.78 4.57 13.16
C MET A 73 7.92 5.56 12.39
N SER A 74 8.52 6.58 11.74
CA SER A 74 7.78 7.51 10.89
C SER A 74 7.15 6.81 9.68
N PHE A 75 7.88 5.88 9.06
CA PHE A 75 7.34 5.01 8.00
C PHE A 75 6.09 4.29 8.47
N GLY A 76 6.13 3.62 9.62
CA GLY A 76 4.99 2.87 10.14
C GLY A 76 3.78 3.77 10.43
N LEU A 77 4.00 4.95 10.98
CA LEU A 77 2.94 5.93 11.23
C LEU A 77 2.30 6.40 9.92
N VAL A 78 3.10 6.86 8.97
CA VAL A 78 2.62 7.35 7.66
C VAL A 78 1.89 6.23 6.93
N PHE A 79 2.43 5.02 6.92
CA PHE A 79 1.81 3.85 6.28
C PHE A 79 0.42 3.56 6.87
N VAL A 80 0.29 3.49 8.19
CA VAL A 80 -1.01 3.20 8.83
C VAL A 80 -2.01 4.33 8.57
N VAL A 81 -1.62 5.59 8.75
CA VAL A 81 -2.53 6.74 8.54
C VAL A 81 -3.06 6.77 7.10
N THR A 82 -2.16 6.69 6.12
CA THR A 82 -2.54 6.84 4.72
C THR A 82 -3.31 5.64 4.16
N ARG A 83 -2.98 4.40 4.56
CA ARG A 83 -3.59 3.18 3.98
C ARG A 83 -4.76 2.62 4.80
N ILE A 84 -4.81 2.85 6.11
CA ILE A 84 -5.91 2.36 6.95
C ILE A 84 -6.98 3.43 7.19
N PHE A 85 -6.63 4.72 7.15
CA PHE A 85 -7.61 5.78 7.33
C PHE A 85 -7.93 6.48 6.02
N ILE A 86 -6.96 7.12 5.37
CA ILE A 86 -7.23 7.98 4.19
C ILE A 86 -7.75 7.15 3.01
N TYR A 87 -7.06 6.07 2.65
CA TYR A 87 -7.46 5.22 1.51
C TYR A 87 -8.91 4.71 1.60
N PRO A 88 -9.38 4.08 2.70
CA PRO A 88 -10.75 3.59 2.75
C PRO A 88 -11.80 4.70 2.91
N THR A 89 -11.50 5.76 3.65
CA THR A 89 -12.49 6.83 3.91
C THR A 89 -12.70 7.76 2.72
N TRP A 90 -11.66 7.97 1.90
CA TRP A 90 -11.74 8.82 0.71
C TRP A 90 -11.89 7.98 -0.55
N ILE A 91 -10.90 7.15 -0.88
CA ILE A 91 -10.86 6.48 -2.19
C ILE A 91 -11.96 5.42 -2.31
N LEU A 92 -12.00 4.46 -1.37
CA LEU A 92 -13.03 3.40 -1.43
C LEU A 92 -14.45 3.98 -1.29
N ASN A 93 -14.64 5.02 -0.47
CA ASN A 93 -15.94 5.64 -0.30
C ASN A 93 -16.44 6.28 -1.62
N THR A 94 -15.60 7.08 -2.28
CA THR A 94 -15.94 7.71 -3.56
C THR A 94 -16.20 6.68 -4.68
N THR A 95 -15.44 5.58 -4.73
CA THR A 95 -15.62 4.58 -5.79
C THR A 95 -16.78 3.61 -5.55
N LEU A 96 -17.10 3.31 -4.28
CA LEU A 96 -18.19 2.40 -3.92
C LEU A 96 -19.55 3.10 -3.86
N PHE A 97 -19.63 4.28 -3.26
CA PHE A 97 -20.91 4.96 -3.02
C PHE A 97 -21.16 6.04 -4.07
N GLU A 98 -20.29 7.04 -4.19
CA GLU A 98 -20.55 8.19 -5.10
C GLU A 98 -20.61 7.76 -6.57
N SER A 99 -19.73 6.84 -7.00
CA SER A 99 -19.74 6.36 -8.38
C SER A 99 -20.99 5.52 -8.70
N TRP A 100 -21.54 4.81 -7.71
CA TRP A 100 -22.78 4.06 -7.86
C TRP A 100 -23.98 4.98 -8.02
N GLU A 101 -24.04 6.05 -7.23
CA GLU A 101 -25.12 7.05 -7.28
C GLU A 101 -25.11 7.87 -8.58
N LEU A 102 -23.92 8.19 -9.12
CA LEU A 102 -23.79 9.05 -10.30
C LEU A 102 -23.98 8.32 -11.64
N ILE A 103 -23.46 7.09 -11.78
CA ILE A 103 -23.37 6.38 -13.08
C ILE A 103 -24.27 5.14 -13.12
N GLY A 104 -24.64 4.59 -11.96
CA GLY A 104 -25.35 3.31 -11.86
C GLY A 104 -24.43 2.10 -12.11
N PRO A 105 -24.95 0.87 -12.03
CA PRO A 105 -24.15 -0.34 -12.16
C PRO A 105 -23.66 -0.56 -13.59
N TYR A 106 -22.34 -0.55 -13.79
CA TYR A 106 -21.71 -0.97 -15.04
C TYR A 106 -20.68 -2.09 -14.78
N PRO A 107 -20.43 -3.01 -15.73
CA PRO A 107 -19.63 -4.21 -15.48
C PRO A 107 -18.22 -3.95 -14.94
N SER A 108 -17.53 -2.91 -15.41
CA SER A 108 -16.17 -2.57 -14.92
C SER A 108 -16.15 -2.02 -13.49
N TRP A 109 -17.28 -1.57 -12.95
CA TRP A 109 -17.38 -1.11 -11.55
C TRP A 109 -17.06 -2.23 -10.56
N TRP A 110 -17.60 -3.44 -10.79
CA TRP A 110 -17.39 -4.60 -9.94
C TRP A 110 -15.93 -5.03 -9.91
N LEU A 111 -15.30 -5.06 -11.09
CA LEU A 111 -13.90 -5.43 -11.23
C LEU A 111 -12.99 -4.41 -10.56
N PHE A 112 -13.22 -3.12 -10.80
CA PHE A 112 -12.40 -2.04 -10.24
C PHE A 112 -12.46 -2.01 -8.71
N ASN A 113 -13.65 -2.02 -8.13
CA ASN A 113 -13.83 -2.03 -6.68
C ASN A 113 -13.33 -3.34 -6.06
N GLY A 114 -13.49 -4.48 -6.74
CA GLY A 114 -12.92 -5.75 -6.30
C GLY A 114 -11.41 -5.68 -6.14
N ILE A 115 -10.70 -5.08 -7.10
CA ILE A 115 -9.24 -4.93 -7.02
C ILE A 115 -8.85 -3.94 -5.90
N LEU A 116 -9.58 -2.83 -5.73
CA LEU A 116 -9.35 -1.88 -4.62
C LEU A 116 -9.54 -2.52 -3.24
N LEU A 117 -10.50 -3.43 -3.09
CA LEU A 117 -10.73 -4.18 -1.85
C LEU A 117 -9.62 -5.19 -1.58
N ILE A 118 -9.13 -5.90 -2.61
CA ILE A 118 -7.95 -6.78 -2.50
C ILE A 118 -6.73 -5.98 -2.01
N LEU A 119 -6.52 -4.80 -2.58
CA LEU A 119 -5.46 -3.88 -2.17
C LEU A 119 -5.61 -3.51 -0.68
N GLN A 120 -6.83 -3.23 -0.22
CA GLN A 120 -7.09 -2.90 1.18
C GLN A 120 -6.79 -4.06 2.14
N VAL A 121 -7.12 -5.29 1.75
CA VAL A 121 -6.78 -6.49 2.54
C VAL A 121 -5.26 -6.62 2.69
N LEU A 122 -4.51 -6.40 1.61
CA LEU A 122 -3.04 -6.41 1.66
C LEU A 122 -2.51 -5.34 2.62
N HIS A 123 -3.07 -4.12 2.60
CA HIS A 123 -2.70 -3.07 3.55
C HIS A 123 -2.95 -3.44 5.01
N MET A 124 -4.06 -4.11 5.31
CA MET A 124 -4.34 -4.59 6.67
C MET A 124 -3.29 -5.61 7.13
N ILE A 125 -2.93 -6.56 6.25
CA ILE A 125 -1.90 -7.57 6.54
C ILE A 125 -0.55 -6.90 6.83
N TRP A 126 -0.12 -5.97 5.98
CA TRP A 126 1.16 -5.28 6.17
C TRP A 126 1.17 -4.35 7.37
N SER A 127 0.06 -3.65 7.64
CA SER A 127 -0.08 -2.81 8.84
C SER A 127 0.11 -3.65 10.10
N TRP A 128 -0.50 -4.84 10.15
CA TRP A 128 -0.32 -5.77 11.26
C TRP A 128 1.15 -6.21 11.41
N LEU A 129 1.84 -6.52 10.31
CA LEU A 129 3.26 -6.88 10.34
C LEU A 129 4.14 -5.73 10.84
N ILE A 130 3.90 -4.50 10.38
CA ILE A 130 4.65 -3.31 10.78
C ILE A 130 4.46 -3.04 12.28
N ILE A 131 3.22 -3.07 12.77
CA ILE A 131 2.91 -2.88 14.20
C ILE A 131 3.59 -3.97 15.03
N ARG A 132 3.56 -5.22 14.58
CA ARG A 132 4.21 -6.34 15.27
C ARG A 132 5.74 -6.15 15.37
N ILE A 133 6.38 -5.67 14.30
CA ILE A 133 7.83 -5.38 14.30
C ILE A 133 8.14 -4.20 15.22
N ALA A 134 7.36 -3.12 15.14
CA ALA A 134 7.51 -1.95 16.02
C ALA A 134 7.38 -2.32 17.50
N TYR A 135 6.35 -3.11 17.87
CA TYR A 135 6.16 -3.60 19.23
C TYR A 135 7.32 -4.47 19.72
N LYS A 136 7.83 -5.35 18.86
CA LYS A 136 8.99 -6.19 19.18
C LYS A 136 10.27 -5.37 19.36
N SER A 137 10.43 -4.29 18.60
CA SER A 137 11.57 -3.38 18.74
C SER A 137 11.53 -2.64 20.07
N LEU A 138 10.36 -2.09 20.45
CA LEU A 138 10.17 -1.39 21.71
C LEU A 138 10.34 -2.29 22.94
N THR A 139 9.89 -3.54 22.86
CA THR A 139 9.98 -4.51 23.98
C THR A 139 11.37 -5.13 24.16
N LYS A 140 12.17 -5.23 23.09
CA LYS A 140 13.59 -5.64 23.16
C LYS A 140 14.57 -4.49 23.46
N GLY A 141 14.09 -3.24 23.43
CA GLY A 141 14.85 -2.06 23.84
C GLY A 141 15.02 -1.90 25.37
N LYS A 142 14.82 -2.96 26.15
CA LYS A 142 15.17 -3.09 27.57
C LYS A 142 15.95 -4.38 27.79
#